data_AF-A0A962IJ24-F1
#
_entry.id   AF-A0A962IJ24-F1
#
_cell.length_a   1.000
_cell.length_b   1.000
_cell.length_c   1.000
_cell.angle_alpha   90.00
_cell.angle_beta   90.00
_cell.angle_gamma   90.00
#
_symmetry.space_group_name_H-M   'P 1'
#
loop_
_entity.id
_entity.type
_entity.pdbx_description
1 polymer ?
#
loop_
_entity_poly.entity_id
_entity_poly.type
_entity_poly.pdbx_seq_one_letter_code
_entity_poly.pdbx_strand_id
1 'polypeptide(L)' 'EGEVIEPLLLGLQAQPSGGQGQTTALVGTDITLAELERLHIQAVLGRAETLDQAAKILDIDPSTLYRKRKALGLDTD' A
#
# COMPACT_ATOMS: atom_id res chain seq x y z
N GLU A 1 12.15 -3.30 -26.51
CA GLU A 1 12.35 -4.66 -25.97
C GLU A 1 12.73 -4.50 -24.51
N GLY A 2 12.01 -5.12 -23.60
CA GLY A 2 12.27 -4.98 -22.15
C GLY A 2 13.41 -5.91 -21.76
N GLU A 3 14.35 -5.42 -20.95
CA GLU A 3 15.39 -6.24 -20.36
C GLU A 3 14.74 -7.31 -19.47
N VAL A 4 14.99 -8.58 -19.79
CA VAL A 4 14.52 -9.70 -18.97
C VAL A 4 15.34 -9.69 -17.70
N ILE A 5 14.71 -9.37 -16.58
CA ILE A 5 15.36 -9.49 -15.28
C ILE A 5 15.41 -10.99 -14.96
N GLU A 6 16.56 -11.61 -15.21
CA GLU A 6 16.79 -12.98 -14.75
C GLU A 6 16.69 -13.00 -13.21
N PRO A 7 15.95 -13.95 -12.61
CA PRO A 7 15.74 -14.00 -11.17
C PRO A 7 17.04 -14.47 -10.49
N LEU A 8 18.02 -13.57 -10.38
CA LEU A 8 19.32 -13.83 -9.75
C LEU A 8 19.29 -13.58 -8.23
N LEU A 9 18.12 -13.57 -7.60
CA LEU A 9 17.99 -13.33 -6.16
C LEU A 9 17.49 -14.59 -5.45
N LEU A 10 18.46 -15.43 -5.08
CA LEU A 10 18.40 -16.42 -4.00
C LEU A 10 17.25 -17.43 -4.07
N GLY A 11 17.44 -18.54 -4.80
CA GLY A 11 16.92 -19.90 -4.48
C GLY A 11 15.44 -20.11 -4.13
N LEU A 12 14.59 -19.09 -4.23
CA LEU A 12 13.18 -19.13 -3.88
C LEU A 12 12.43 -19.34 -5.18
N GLN A 13 12.02 -20.58 -5.43
CA GLN A 13 11.12 -20.88 -6.53
C GLN A 13 9.86 -20.03 -6.36
N ALA A 14 9.69 -19.02 -7.23
CA ALA A 14 8.53 -18.15 -7.25
C ALA A 14 7.28 -19.02 -7.47
N GLN A 15 6.53 -19.25 -6.40
CA GLN A 15 5.26 -19.93 -6.49
C GLN A 15 4.22 -18.86 -6.84
N PRO A 16 3.56 -18.94 -8.01
CA PRO A 16 2.56 -17.95 -8.39
C PRO A 16 1.41 -18.04 -7.39
N SER A 17 1.38 -17.11 -6.45
CA SER A 17 0.33 -17.02 -5.44
C SER A 17 -0.87 -16.35 -6.08
N GLY A 18 -1.56 -17.09 -6.95
CA GLY A 18 -2.86 -16.73 -7.49
C GLY A 18 -3.94 -16.86 -6.41
N GLY A 19 -3.95 -15.92 -5.46
CA GLY A 19 -4.95 -15.85 -4.40
C GLY A 19 -6.10 -14.94 -4.77
N GLN A 20 -7.10 -15.46 -5.49
CA GLN A 20 -8.41 -14.80 -5.59
C GLN A 20 -9.18 -15.01 -4.28
N GLY A 21 -9.08 -14.05 -3.37
CA GLY A 21 -9.81 -14.10 -2.10
C GLY A 21 -9.40 -12.99 -1.16
N GLN A 22 -10.12 -11.88 -1.23
CA GLN A 22 -9.91 -10.62 -0.47
C GLN A 22 -8.51 -10.01 -0.68
N THR A 23 -8.46 -8.86 -1.34
CA THR A 23 -7.26 -8.05 -1.57
C THR A 23 -6.67 -7.57 -0.25
N THR A 24 -5.98 -8.46 0.46
CA THR A 24 -5.09 -8.06 1.54
C THR A 24 -3.88 -7.42 0.87
N ALA A 25 -3.61 -6.15 1.18
CA ALA A 25 -2.50 -5.41 0.59
C ALA A 25 -1.18 -6.06 1.04
N LEU A 26 -0.60 -6.92 0.18
CA LEU A 26 0.67 -7.60 0.43
C LEU A 26 1.75 -7.00 -0.45
N VAL A 27 2.96 -6.97 0.08
CA VAL A 27 4.14 -6.55 -0.69
C VAL A 27 4.43 -7.61 -1.76
N GLY A 28 4.67 -7.16 -2.99
CA GLY A 28 5.03 -8.02 -4.11
C GLY A 28 3.85 -8.62 -4.89
N THR A 29 2.60 -8.29 -4.54
CA THR A 29 1.44 -8.66 -5.36
C THR A 29 1.32 -7.80 -6.61
N ASP A 30 0.58 -8.28 -7.61
CA ASP A 30 0.33 -7.62 -8.90
C ASP A 30 -0.65 -6.42 -8.81
N ILE A 31 -0.35 -5.48 -7.92
CA ILE A 31 -1.05 -4.20 -7.80
C ILE A 31 -0.07 -3.04 -7.99
N THR A 32 -0.60 -1.88 -8.38
CA THR A 32 0.25 -0.68 -8.49
C THR A 32 0.70 -0.21 -7.12
N LEU A 33 1.85 0.45 -7.05
CA LEU A 33 2.32 1.09 -5.82
C LEU A 33 1.29 2.11 -5.29
N ALA A 34 0.60 2.82 -6.19
CA ALA A 34 -0.45 3.77 -5.81
C ALA A 34 -1.64 3.07 -5.13
N GLU A 35 -2.04 1.89 -5.61
CA GLU A 35 -3.11 1.11 -4.98
C GLU A 35 -2.67 0.52 -3.64
N LEU A 36 -1.43 0.01 -3.55
CA LEU A 36 -0.86 -0.47 -2.28
C LEU A 36 -0.83 0.67 -1.24
N GLU A 37 -0.40 1.87 -1.64
CA GLU A 37 -0.39 3.05 -0.79
C GLU A 37 -1.80 3.44 -0.34
N ARG A 38 -2.78 3.48 -1.26
CA ARG A 38 -4.20 3.77 -0.94
C ARG A 38 -4.74 2.80 0.11
N LEU A 39 -4.57 1.50 -0.09
CA LEU A 39 -5.04 0.47 0.84
C LEU A 39 -4.36 0.59 2.20
N HIS A 40 -3.05 0.87 2.22
CA HIS A 40 -2.32 1.08 3.46
C HIS A 40 -2.80 2.32 4.24
N ILE A 41 -3.00 3.45 3.55
CA ILE A 41 -3.54 4.68 4.16
C ILE A 41 -4.93 4.41 4.74
N GLN A 42 -5.82 3.75 4.00
CA GLN A 42 -7.17 3.42 4.47
C GLN A 42 -7.12 2.53 5.72
N ALA A 43 -6.29 1.49 5.72
CA ALA A 43 -6.16 0.59 6.86
C ALA A 43 -5.61 1.30 8.11
N VAL A 44 -4.64 2.20 7.95
CA VAL A 44 -4.08 2.98 9.07
C VAL A 44 -5.11 3.97 9.62
N LEU A 45 -5.84 4.69 8.75
CA LEU A 45 -6.88 5.63 9.17
C LEU A 45 -8.02 4.93 9.93
N GLY A 46 -8.41 3.71 9.54
CA GLY A 46 -9.45 2.95 10.22
C GLY A 46 -9.10 2.47 11.63
N ARG A 47 -7.81 2.43 12.00
CA ARG A 47 -7.33 1.96 13.32
C ARG A 47 -6.73 3.05 14.21
N ALA A 48 -6.30 4.18 13.64
CA ALA A 48 -5.67 5.25 14.39
C ALA A 48 -6.72 6.13 15.08
N GLU A 49 -6.42 6.59 16.29
CA GLU A 49 -7.32 7.45 17.08
C GLU A 49 -7.27 8.92 16.61
N THR A 50 -6.16 9.33 15.99
CA THR A 50 -5.96 10.70 15.50
C THR A 50 -5.23 10.72 14.15
N LEU A 51 -5.42 11.80 13.39
CA LEU A 51 -4.67 12.03 12.15
C LEU A 51 -3.16 12.11 12.39
N ASP A 52 -2.72 12.69 13.50
CA ASP A 52 -1.30 12.77 13.86
C ASP A 52 -0.72 11.38 14.16
N GLN A 53 -1.47 10.50 14.83
CA GLN A 53 -1.06 9.12 15.05
C GLN A 53 -0.95 8.36 13.72
N ALA A 54 -1.92 8.53 12.82
CA ALA A 54 -1.88 7.93 11.50
C ALA A 54 -0.67 8.42 10.68
N ALA A 55 -0.40 9.72 10.70
CA ALA A 55 0.74 10.33 10.01
C ALA A 55 2.08 9.79 10.52
N LYS A 56 2.22 9.59 11.85
CA LYS A 56 3.40 8.94 12.46
C LYS A 56 3.59 7.50 12.03
N ILE A 57 2.51 6.72 11.91
CA ILE A 57 2.56 5.33 11.45
C ILE A 57 3.02 5.26 9.99
N LEU A 58 2.53 6.19 9.16
CA LEU A 58 2.83 6.28 7.73
C LEU A 58 4.17 6.96 7.44
N ASP A 59 4.82 7.51 8.46
CA ASP A 59 6.06 8.30 8.38
C ASP A 59 5.99 9.45 7.36
N ILE A 60 4.90 10.23 7.44
CA ILE A 60 4.68 11.42 6.61
C ILE A 60 4.16 12.59 7.44
N ASP A 61 4.29 13.80 6.91
CA ASP A 61 3.67 14.98 7.53
C ASP A 61 2.14 14.87 7.57
N PRO A 62 1.47 15.34 8.64
CA PRO A 62 0.01 15.40 8.72
C PRO A 62 -0.64 16.17 7.56
N SER A 63 0.03 17.22 7.06
CA SER A 63 -0.43 18.00 5.91
C SER A 63 -0.41 17.19 4.61
N THR A 64 0.59 16.32 4.44
CA THR A 64 0.69 15.38 3.32
C THR A 64 -0.39 14.32 3.40
N LEU A 65 -0.62 13.74 4.60
CA LEU A 65 -1.70 12.78 4.81
C LEU A 65 -3.07 13.40 4.50
N TYR A 66 -3.32 14.63 4.94
CA TYR A 66 -4.56 15.34 4.65
C TYR A 66 -4.81 15.50 3.14
N ARG A 67 -3.78 15.92 2.39
CA ARG A 67 -3.86 16.05 0.93
C ARG A 67 -4.09 14.71 0.23
N LYS A 68 -3.38 13.65 0.65
CA LYS A 68 -3.56 12.29 0.12
C LYS A 68 -4.96 11.75 0.41
N ARG A 69 -5.44 11.89 1.65
CA ARG A 69 -6.81 11.48 2.05
C ARG A 69 -7.87 12.12 1.14
N LYS A 70 -7.76 13.44 0.92
CA LYS A 70 -8.68 14.18 0.05
C LYS A 70 -8.58 13.75 -1.41
N ALA A 71 -7.37 13.56 -1.93
CA ALA A 71 -7.18 13.09 -3.32
C ALA A 71 -7.73 11.68 -3.55
N LEU A 72 -7.73 10.84 -2.51
CA LEU A 72 -8.23 9.47 -2.54
C LEU A 72 -9.73 9.34 -2.25
N GLY A 73 -10.42 10.44 -1.90
CA GLY A 73 -11.83 10.43 -1.49
C GLY A 73 -12.07 9.69 -0.17
N LEU A 74 -11.08 9.72 0.73
CA LEU A 74 -11.13 9.08 2.06
C LEU A 74 -11.53 10.08 3.17
N ASP A 75 -12.02 11.26 2.79
CA ASP A 75 -12.39 12.37 3.66
C ASP A 75 -13.87 12.35 4.10
N THR A 76 -14.55 11.21 3.99
CA THR A 76 -15.97 11.06 4.34
C THR A 76 -16.21 11.10 5.86
N ASP A 77 -17.09 12.03 6.26
CA ASP A 77 -17.82 12.28 7.53
C ASP A 77 -17.29 11.67 8.85
#